data_AF-A0A433B235-F1
#
_entry.id   AF-A0A433B235-F1
#
_cell.length_a   1.000
_cell.length_b   1.000
_cell.length_c   1.000
_cell.angle_alpha   90.00
_cell.angle_beta   90.00
_cell.angle_gamma   90.00
#
_symmetry.space_group_name_H-M   'P 1'
#
loop_
_entity.id
_entity.type
_entity.pdbx_description
1 polymer ?
#
loop_
_entity_poly.entity_id
_entity_poly.type
_entity_poly.pdbx_seq_one_letter_code
_entity_poly.pdbx_strand_id
1 'polypeptide(L)'
;MNSRLTAVLALGLFPAFCSGAGACTLNEIQKADMRLGICRQQVGIATGYACTSLVMRSQVADQFEQIQLARRCGFNAEADKLDRFYKATTPFVVNLYGCVDTAIDRADVEKKAQEEVDKSLMKLPAGCPADLKEKMTKRLPKLIEADRKSLHEIQALANQIGLTGN
;
A
#
# COMPACT_ATOMS: atom_id res chain seq x y z
N MET A 1 -50.73 -10.94 -1.16
CA MET A 1 -50.55 -12.39 -1.03
C MET A 1 -49.27 -12.73 -1.79
N ASN A 2 -48.16 -12.89 -1.06
CA ASN A 2 -47.52 -14.17 -0.69
C ASN A 2 -46.62 -14.68 -1.81
N SER A 3 -45.39 -15.15 -1.63
CA SER A 3 -44.42 -15.15 -0.52
C SER A 3 -43.13 -15.78 -1.10
N ARG A 4 -41.96 -15.22 -0.74
CA ARG A 4 -40.63 -15.83 -0.52
C ARG A 4 -40.19 -17.12 -1.26
N LEU A 5 -38.94 -17.12 -1.74
CA LEU A 5 -37.86 -18.06 -1.35
C LEU A 5 -36.53 -17.61 -2.03
N THR A 6 -35.63 -16.90 -1.36
CA THR A 6 -34.33 -17.41 -0.83
C THR A 6 -33.80 -18.68 -1.50
N ALA A 7 -32.73 -18.55 -2.27
CA ALA A 7 -31.78 -19.63 -2.54
C ALA A 7 -30.45 -19.30 -1.86
N VAL A 8 -30.32 -19.80 -0.63
CA VAL A 8 -29.04 -20.06 0.02
C VAL A 8 -28.43 -21.27 -0.69
N LEU A 9 -27.21 -21.13 -1.21
CA LEU A 9 -26.36 -22.27 -1.54
C LEU A 9 -25.08 -22.11 -0.73
N ALA A 10 -25.17 -22.60 0.50
CA ALA A 10 -24.03 -23.00 1.28
C ALA A 10 -23.67 -24.45 0.95
N LEU A 11 -22.36 -24.73 1.07
CA LEU A 11 -21.69 -26.03 1.23
C LEU A 11 -21.26 -26.80 -0.03
N GLY A 12 -19.98 -26.58 -0.37
CA GLY A 12 -19.06 -27.63 -0.78
C GLY A 12 -17.81 -27.58 0.10
N LEU A 13 -17.87 -28.22 1.27
CA LEU A 13 -16.73 -28.50 2.15
C LEU A 13 -15.80 -29.52 1.45
N PHE A 14 -14.60 -29.10 1.10
CA PHE A 14 -13.46 -30.01 0.95
C PHE A 14 -12.41 -29.64 2.00
N PRO A 15 -12.10 -30.51 2.97
CA PRO A 15 -10.99 -30.28 3.89
C PRO A 15 -9.70 -30.71 3.18
N ALA A 16 -9.08 -29.80 2.44
CA ALA A 16 -7.70 -29.96 2.02
C ALA A 16 -6.80 -29.48 3.17
N PHE A 17 -6.51 -30.37 4.11
CA PHE A 17 -5.40 -30.21 5.03
C PHE A 17 -4.08 -30.43 4.27
N CYS A 18 -3.30 -29.36 4.13
CA CYS A 18 -1.86 -29.23 3.82
C CYS A 18 -1.72 -27.83 3.19
N SER A 19 -1.01 -26.83 3.72
CA SER A 19 0.07 -26.74 4.70
C SER A 19 0.13 -25.27 5.15
N GLY A 20 0.71 -24.98 6.32
CA GLY A 20 0.82 -23.62 6.85
C GLY A 20 1.46 -22.63 5.87
N ALA A 21 0.64 -21.69 5.38
CA ALA A 21 0.96 -20.35 4.89
C ALA A 21 -0.40 -19.66 4.63
N GLY A 22 -0.56 -18.38 4.97
CA GLY A 22 -1.80 -17.63 4.69
C GLY A 22 -2.13 -17.62 3.20
N ALA A 23 -2.99 -18.54 2.77
CA ALA A 23 -3.34 -18.71 1.37
C ALA A 23 -4.37 -17.65 0.96
N CYS A 24 -3.96 -16.77 0.07
CA CYS A 24 -4.81 -15.84 -0.67
C CYS A 24 -6.13 -16.50 -1.12
N THR A 25 -7.28 -16.06 -0.61
CA THR A 25 -8.60 -16.67 -0.92
C THR A 25 -9.22 -16.12 -2.21
N LEU A 26 -8.56 -15.19 -2.90
CA LEU A 26 -9.04 -14.62 -4.15
C LEU A 26 -9.02 -15.62 -5.30
N ASN A 27 -10.10 -15.66 -6.08
CA ASN A 27 -10.11 -16.38 -7.35
C ASN A 27 -9.40 -15.58 -8.46
N GLU A 28 -9.15 -16.21 -9.62
CA GLU A 28 -8.39 -15.59 -10.72
C GLU A 28 -9.07 -14.35 -11.32
N ILE A 29 -10.41 -14.27 -11.32
CA ILE A 29 -11.15 -13.09 -11.78
C ILE A 29 -10.90 -11.92 -10.81
N GLN A 30 -11.02 -12.16 -9.50
CA GLN A 30 -10.77 -11.15 -8.48
C GLN A 30 -9.32 -10.67 -8.47
N LYS A 31 -8.35 -11.58 -8.68
CA LYS A 31 -6.95 -11.20 -8.85
C LYS A 31 -6.76 -10.31 -10.07
N ALA A 32 -7.35 -10.66 -11.21
CA ALA A 32 -7.28 -9.85 -12.44
C ALA A 32 -7.90 -8.45 -12.23
N ASP A 33 -9.06 -8.36 -11.59
CA ASP A 33 -9.72 -7.09 -11.27
C ASP A 33 -8.86 -6.23 -10.33
N MET A 34 -8.21 -6.83 -9.32
CA MET A 34 -7.30 -6.11 -8.44
C MET A 34 -6.04 -5.65 -9.16
N ARG A 35 -5.42 -6.48 -10.01
CA ARG A 35 -4.29 -6.06 -10.86
C ARG A 35 -4.68 -4.83 -11.70
N LEU A 36 -5.85 -4.88 -12.34
CA LEU A 36 -6.38 -3.76 -13.12
C LEU A 36 -6.63 -2.52 -12.24
N GLY A 37 -7.19 -2.69 -11.05
CA GLY A 37 -7.42 -1.60 -10.09
C GLY A 37 -6.12 -0.90 -9.67
N ILE A 38 -5.09 -1.67 -9.32
CA ILE A 38 -3.76 -1.16 -8.97
C ILE A 38 -3.16 -0.42 -10.18
N CYS A 39 -3.27 -0.99 -11.37
CA CYS A 39 -2.63 -0.47 -12.57
C CYS A 39 -3.34 0.69 -13.26
N ARG A 40 -4.66 0.85 -13.05
CA ARG A 40 -5.42 2.00 -13.57
C ARG A 40 -4.91 3.35 -13.05
N GLN A 41 -4.16 3.36 -11.95
CA GLN A 41 -3.54 4.58 -11.42
C GLN A 41 -2.39 5.10 -12.29
N GLN A 42 -1.82 4.28 -13.20
CA GLN A 42 -0.81 4.70 -14.18
C GLN A 42 -1.19 4.22 -15.60
N VAL A 43 -2.12 4.94 -16.23
CA VAL A 43 -2.57 4.62 -17.59
C VAL A 43 -1.40 4.75 -18.58
N GLY A 44 -1.06 3.65 -19.27
CA GLY A 44 -0.20 3.67 -20.47
C GLY A 44 1.28 3.30 -20.29
N ILE A 45 1.72 2.85 -19.10
CA ILE A 45 3.16 2.68 -18.82
C ILE A 45 3.60 1.21 -18.70
N ALA A 46 2.76 0.31 -18.19
CA ALA A 46 3.04 -1.13 -18.09
C ALA A 46 1.77 -1.95 -17.79
N THR A 47 1.81 -3.27 -17.99
CA THR A 47 0.76 -4.22 -17.54
C THR A 47 1.34 -5.28 -16.62
N GLY A 48 0.49 -5.92 -15.79
CA GLY A 48 0.91 -6.98 -14.87
C GLY A 48 2.00 -6.56 -13.88
N TYR A 49 2.98 -7.43 -13.64
CA TYR A 49 4.06 -7.26 -12.66
C TYR A 49 4.86 -5.97 -12.81
N ALA A 50 5.15 -5.56 -14.04
CA ALA A 50 5.91 -4.35 -14.30
C ALA A 50 5.14 -3.10 -13.82
N CYS A 51 3.82 -3.09 -14.00
CA CYS A 51 2.98 -2.02 -13.52
C CYS A 51 2.83 -2.02 -12.00
N THR A 52 2.56 -3.17 -11.38
CA THR A 52 2.40 -3.28 -9.92
C THR A 52 3.68 -2.85 -9.20
N SER A 53 4.84 -3.24 -9.71
CA SER A 53 6.15 -2.81 -9.21
C SER A 53 6.39 -1.30 -9.36
N LEU A 54 6.02 -0.71 -10.49
CA LEU A 54 6.13 0.75 -10.72
C LEU A 54 5.23 1.55 -9.79
N VAL A 55 3.97 1.14 -9.64
CA VAL A 55 3.01 1.78 -8.73
C VAL A 55 3.52 1.69 -7.28
N MET A 56 3.97 0.51 -6.86
CA MET A 56 4.52 0.33 -5.51
C MET A 56 5.74 1.23 -5.28
N ARG A 57 6.68 1.28 -6.23
CA ARG A 57 7.86 2.16 -6.13
C ARG A 57 7.46 3.63 -6.00
N SER A 58 6.51 4.09 -6.82
CA SER A 58 6.03 5.48 -6.78
C SER A 58 5.37 5.82 -5.43
N GLN A 59 4.59 4.90 -4.87
CA GLN A 59 3.94 5.10 -3.57
C GLN A 59 4.95 5.15 -2.41
N VAL A 60 5.97 4.28 -2.46
CA VAL A 60 7.06 4.31 -1.48
C VAL A 60 7.88 5.58 -1.57
N ALA A 61 8.21 6.01 -2.79
CA ALA A 61 8.98 7.22 -3.03
C ALA A 61 8.25 8.45 -2.48
N ASP A 62 6.94 8.61 -2.75
CA ASP A 62 6.16 9.72 -2.17
C ASP A 62 6.18 9.67 -0.63
N GLN A 63 5.99 8.49 -0.01
CA GLN A 63 6.02 8.41 1.45
C GLN A 63 7.38 8.70 2.06
N PHE A 64 8.46 8.20 1.47
CA PHE A 64 9.82 8.52 1.90
C PHE A 64 10.11 10.00 1.74
N GLU A 65 9.67 10.62 0.64
CA GLU A 65 9.78 12.06 0.42
C GLU A 65 9.00 12.84 1.49
N GLN A 66 7.74 12.50 1.77
CA GLN A 66 6.95 13.19 2.81
C GLN A 66 7.60 13.08 4.19
N ILE A 67 8.12 11.90 4.56
CA ILE A 67 8.83 11.67 5.84
C ILE A 67 10.09 12.53 5.91
N GLN A 68 10.91 12.53 4.86
CA GLN A 68 12.16 13.30 4.85
C GLN A 68 11.91 14.81 4.84
N LEU A 69 10.91 15.29 4.08
CA LEU A 69 10.50 16.70 4.09
C LEU A 69 9.98 17.12 5.47
N ALA A 70 9.22 16.26 6.14
CA ALA A 70 8.73 16.52 7.48
C ALA A 70 9.88 16.69 8.48
N ARG A 71 10.85 15.76 8.46
CA ARG A 71 12.07 15.81 9.30
C ARG A 71 12.89 17.06 9.00
N ARG A 72 13.13 17.36 7.73
CA ARG A 72 13.86 18.55 7.27
C ARG A 72 13.22 19.86 7.77
N CYS A 73 11.90 19.87 7.93
CA CYS A 73 11.14 21.01 8.44
C CYS A 73 10.93 21.02 9.96
N GLY A 74 11.48 20.04 10.69
CA GLY A 74 11.40 19.93 12.15
C GLY A 74 10.13 19.26 12.68
N PHE A 75 9.28 18.73 11.80
CA PHE A 75 8.07 17.97 12.16
C PHE A 75 8.40 16.51 12.47
N ASN A 76 9.31 16.28 13.42
CA ASN A 76 9.85 14.95 13.72
C ASN A 76 8.77 13.99 14.23
N ALA A 77 7.86 14.47 15.08
CA ALA A 77 6.78 13.65 15.64
C ALA A 77 5.79 13.18 14.56
N GLU A 78 5.48 14.04 13.59
CA GLU A 78 4.65 13.72 12.42
C GLU A 78 5.37 12.74 11.51
N ALA A 79 6.65 12.97 11.23
CA ALA A 79 7.47 12.06 10.43
C ALA A 79 7.50 10.65 11.03
N ASP A 80 7.65 10.53 12.35
CA ASP A 80 7.67 9.23 13.04
C ASP A 80 6.29 8.57 13.10
N LYS A 81 5.19 9.31 12.94
CA LYS A 81 3.85 8.72 12.74
C LYS A 81 3.74 8.13 11.34
N LEU A 82 4.14 8.89 10.31
CA LEU A 82 4.13 8.44 8.91
C LEU A 82 5.01 7.20 8.73
N ASP A 83 6.22 7.18 9.28
CA ASP A 83 7.13 6.01 9.26
C ASP A 83 6.50 4.78 9.95
N ARG A 84 5.80 4.98 11.07
CA ARG A 84 5.09 3.88 11.74
C ARG A 84 3.94 3.32 10.90
N PHE A 85 3.14 4.18 10.26
CA PHE A 85 2.09 3.71 9.36
C PHE A 85 2.66 2.95 8.16
N TYR A 86 3.73 3.46 7.57
CA TYR A 86 4.45 2.77 6.51
C TYR A 86 4.90 1.36 6.94
N LYS A 87 5.58 1.24 8.09
CA LYS A 87 6.03 -0.06 8.62
C LYS A 87 4.87 -0.99 8.95
N ALA A 88 3.79 -0.46 9.50
CA ALA A 88 2.60 -1.25 9.85
C ALA A 88 1.83 -1.74 8.62
N THR A 89 1.78 -0.95 7.55
CA THR A 89 1.09 -1.31 6.29
C THR A 89 1.91 -2.27 5.44
N THR A 90 3.23 -2.19 5.50
CA THR A 90 4.15 -2.90 4.61
C THR A 90 3.89 -4.42 4.52
N PRO A 91 3.74 -5.18 5.63
CA PRO A 91 3.49 -6.62 5.55
C PRO A 91 2.20 -6.98 4.79
N PHE A 92 1.12 -6.21 5.01
CA PHE A 92 -0.15 -6.43 4.33
C PHE A 92 -0.04 -6.16 2.83
N VAL A 93 0.67 -5.10 2.45
CA VAL A 93 0.90 -4.75 1.05
C VAL A 93 1.73 -5.83 0.35
N VAL A 94 2.82 -6.30 0.96
CA VAL A 94 3.66 -7.39 0.41
C VAL A 94 2.84 -8.66 0.19
N ASN A 95 2.07 -9.08 1.20
CA ASN A 95 1.21 -10.25 1.10
C ASN A 95 0.14 -10.08 0.02
N LEU A 96 -0.46 -8.89 -0.09
CA LEU A 96 -1.47 -8.59 -1.11
C LEU A 96 -0.88 -8.71 -2.52
N TYR A 97 0.32 -8.17 -2.77
CA TYR A 97 0.95 -8.30 -4.08
C TYR A 97 1.36 -9.74 -4.41
N GLY A 98 1.86 -10.50 -3.43
CA GLY A 98 2.11 -11.94 -3.59
C GLY A 98 0.84 -12.74 -3.88
N CYS A 99 -0.29 -12.34 -3.31
CA CYS A 99 -1.61 -12.93 -3.55
C CYS A 99 -2.17 -12.59 -4.94
N VAL A 100 -2.05 -11.32 -5.33
CA VAL A 100 -2.67 -10.80 -6.55
C VAL A 100 -1.83 -11.10 -7.77
N ASP A 101 -0.49 -11.08 -7.70
CA ASP A 101 0.38 -11.22 -8.86
C ASP A 101 1.63 -12.06 -8.53
N THR A 102 2.79 -11.43 -8.33
CA THR A 102 4.04 -12.08 -7.94
C THR A 102 4.60 -11.37 -6.73
N ALA A 103 5.33 -12.11 -5.87
CA ALA A 103 6.06 -11.52 -4.77
C ALA A 103 7.03 -10.44 -5.29
N ILE A 104 6.93 -9.24 -4.75
CA ILE A 104 7.77 -8.11 -5.12
C ILE A 104 9.02 -8.14 -4.23
N ASP A 105 10.20 -7.97 -4.82
CA ASP A 105 11.43 -7.71 -4.06
C ASP A 105 11.34 -6.32 -3.42
N ARG A 106 10.95 -6.32 -2.14
CA ARG A 106 10.73 -5.08 -1.41
C ARG A 106 12.02 -4.30 -1.20
N ALA A 107 13.14 -4.98 -0.96
CA ALA A 107 14.42 -4.32 -0.71
C ALA A 107 14.87 -3.54 -1.95
N ASP A 108 14.68 -4.13 -3.14
CA ASP A 108 14.96 -3.44 -4.40
C ASP A 108 14.02 -2.23 -4.62
N VAL A 109 12.72 -2.37 -4.33
CA VAL A 109 11.76 -1.27 -4.44
C VAL A 109 12.10 -0.11 -3.50
N GLU A 110 12.38 -0.39 -2.23
CA GLU A 110 12.73 0.64 -1.24
C GLU A 110 14.05 1.32 -1.59
N LYS A 111 15.05 0.57 -2.04
CA LYS A 111 16.32 1.12 -2.49
C LYS A 111 16.12 2.09 -3.66
N LYS A 112 15.39 1.68 -4.70
CA LYS A 112 15.12 2.53 -5.87
C LYS A 112 14.27 3.75 -5.52
N ALA A 113 13.27 3.59 -4.64
CA ALA A 113 12.49 4.70 -4.14
C ALA A 113 13.36 5.72 -3.38
N GLN A 114 14.25 5.24 -2.50
CA GLN A 114 15.19 6.10 -1.78
C GLN A 114 16.11 6.87 -2.74
N GLU A 115 16.65 6.22 -3.77
CA GLU A 115 17.46 6.88 -4.81
C GLU A 115 16.70 7.98 -5.55
N GLU A 116 15.40 7.80 -5.82
CA GLU A 116 14.53 8.81 -6.44
C GLU A 116 14.30 10.00 -5.48
N VAL A 117 14.06 9.71 -4.21
CA VAL A 117 13.85 10.73 -3.16
C VAL A 117 15.11 11.55 -2.95
N ASP A 118 16.28 10.91 -2.84
CA ASP A 118 17.55 11.61 -2.65
C ASP A 118 17.83 12.58 -3.81
N LYS A 119 17.57 12.15 -5.06
CA LYS A 119 17.66 13.01 -6.25
C LYS A 119 16.66 14.17 -6.22
N SER A 120 15.45 13.96 -5.69
CA SER A 120 14.44 15.03 -5.54
C SER A 120 14.90 16.05 -4.48
N LEU A 121 15.32 15.57 -3.32
CA LEU A 121 15.71 16.41 -2.18
C LEU A 121 16.98 17.23 -2.43
N MET A 122 17.90 16.72 -3.26
CA MET A 122 19.09 17.46 -3.71
C MET A 122 18.76 18.71 -4.53
N LYS A 123 17.60 18.75 -5.19
CA LYS A 123 17.14 19.93 -5.95
C LYS A 123 16.58 21.02 -5.05
N LEU A 124 16.34 20.72 -3.78
CA LEU A 124 15.75 21.67 -2.82
C LEU A 124 16.85 22.41 -2.05
N PRO A 125 16.73 23.74 -1.86
CA PRO A 125 17.70 24.55 -1.11
C PRO A 125 17.79 24.08 0.34
N ALA A 126 19.01 24.01 0.89
CA ALA A 126 19.29 23.49 2.23
C ALA A 126 18.38 24.10 3.32
N GLY A 127 18.05 23.30 4.33
CA GLY A 127 17.07 23.67 5.37
C GLY A 127 15.61 23.56 4.89
N CYS A 128 14.68 24.17 5.62
CA CYS A 128 13.26 24.18 5.26
C CYS A 128 12.80 25.62 5.00
N PRO A 129 12.64 26.01 3.73
CA PRO A 129 12.06 27.30 3.35
C PRO A 129 10.69 27.54 4.03
N ALA A 130 10.37 28.80 4.32
CA ALA A 130 9.13 29.15 5.02
C ALA A 130 7.87 28.69 4.26
N ASP A 131 7.88 28.78 2.93
CA ASP A 131 6.77 28.33 2.09
C ASP A 131 6.59 26.80 2.14
N LEU A 132 7.70 26.05 2.14
CA LEU A 132 7.68 24.60 2.31
C LEU A 132 7.16 24.23 3.70
N LYS A 133 7.62 24.93 4.75
CA LYS A 133 7.17 24.70 6.13
C LYS A 133 5.67 24.94 6.28
N GLU A 134 5.15 25.99 5.66
CA GLU A 134 3.72 26.30 5.68
C GLU A 134 2.90 25.22 4.94
N LYS A 135 3.37 24.80 3.75
CA LYS A 135 2.76 23.69 2.99
C LYS A 135 2.73 22.41 3.82
N MET A 136 3.84 22.06 4.48
CA MET A 136 3.93 20.87 5.34
C MET A 136 3.00 20.97 6.54
N THR A 137 2.91 22.12 7.21
CA THR A 137 1.96 22.35 8.32
C THR A 137 0.52 22.05 7.90
N LYS A 138 0.12 22.44 6.69
CA LYS A 138 -1.24 22.23 6.17
C LYS A 138 -1.45 20.80 5.67
N ARG A 139 -0.41 20.15 5.11
CA ARG A 139 -0.51 18.84 4.45
C ARG A 139 -0.37 17.67 5.43
N LEU A 140 0.53 17.76 6.41
CA LEU A 140 0.87 16.65 7.32
C LEU A 140 -0.33 16.07 8.08
N PRO A 141 -1.26 16.87 8.65
CA PRO A 141 -2.42 16.30 9.33
C PRO A 141 -3.28 15.44 8.40
N LYS A 142 -3.46 15.88 7.16
CA LYS A 142 -4.25 15.15 6.15
C LYS A 142 -3.55 13.87 5.70
N LEU A 143 -2.22 13.90 5.54
CA LEU A 143 -1.44 12.71 5.22
C LEU A 143 -1.51 11.67 6.34
N ILE A 144 -1.34 12.10 7.60
CA ILE A 144 -1.46 11.22 8.77
C ILE A 144 -2.85 10.58 8.85
N GLU A 145 -3.90 11.34 8.58
CA GLU A 145 -5.27 10.82 8.56
C GLU A 145 -5.48 9.82 7.41
N ALA A 146 -4.99 10.13 6.22
CA ALA A 146 -5.05 9.25 5.06
C ALA A 146 -4.32 7.93 5.33
N ASP A 147 -3.10 7.98 5.86
CA ASP A 147 -2.31 6.77 6.18
C ASP A 147 -2.97 5.92 7.26
N ARG A 148 -3.55 6.55 8.28
CA ARG A 148 -4.32 5.82 9.31
C ARG A 148 -5.51 5.09 8.68
N LYS A 149 -6.22 5.74 7.77
CA LYS A 149 -7.36 5.14 7.05
C LYS A 149 -6.90 4.00 6.14
N SER A 150 -5.83 4.22 5.37
CA SER A 150 -5.21 3.21 4.51
C SER A 150 -4.76 1.98 5.30
N LEU A 151 -4.20 2.16 6.50
CA LEU A 151 -3.85 1.04 7.39
C LEU A 151 -5.09 0.22 7.79
N HIS A 152 -6.17 0.88 8.20
CA HIS A 152 -7.41 0.19 8.54
C HIS A 152 -8.00 -0.54 7.33
N GLU A 153 -7.99 0.08 6.16
CA GLU A 153 -8.51 -0.50 4.92
C GLU A 153 -7.69 -1.70 4.45
N ILE A 154 -6.35 -1.61 4.46
CA ILE A 154 -5.49 -2.74 4.05
C ILE A 154 -5.58 -3.90 5.05
N GLN A 155 -5.72 -3.62 6.34
CA GLN A 155 -5.95 -4.65 7.37
C GLN A 155 -7.30 -5.35 7.18
N ALA A 156 -8.36 -4.58 6.96
CA ALA A 156 -9.69 -5.13 6.70
C ALA A 156 -9.69 -6.00 5.43
N LEU A 157 -9.06 -5.51 4.35
CA LEU A 157 -8.89 -6.27 3.13
C LEU A 157 -8.10 -7.56 3.38
N ALA A 158 -6.93 -7.48 4.00
CA ALA A 158 -6.09 -8.64 4.29
C ALA A 158 -6.84 -9.71 5.10
N ASN A 159 -7.62 -9.29 6.09
CA ASN A 159 -8.48 -10.20 6.86
C ASN A 159 -9.56 -10.85 5.98
N GLN A 160 -10.21 -10.08 5.09
CA GLN A 160 -11.22 -10.61 4.17
C GLN A 160 -10.66 -11.65 3.21
N ILE A 161 -9.40 -11.49 2.77
CA ILE A 161 -8.77 -12.36 1.77
C ILE A 161 -7.82 -13.41 2.36
N GLY A 162 -7.87 -13.62 3.69
CA GLY A 162 -7.12 -14.67 4.38
C GLY A 162 -5.61 -14.42 4.51
N LEU A 163 -5.16 -13.16 4.35
CA LEU A 163 -3.76 -12.75 4.43
C LEU A 163 -3.36 -12.22 5.83
N THR A 164 -4.00 -12.74 6.89
CA THR A 164 -3.65 -12.38 8.27
C THR A 164 -2.20 -12.75 8.52
N GLY A 165 -1.36 -11.74 8.73
CA GLY A 165 0.06 -11.93 9.05
C GLY A 165 0.20 -12.80 10.31
N ASN A 166 1.07 -13.81 10.23
CA ASN A 166 1.68 -14.38 11.41
C ASN A 166 2.63 -13.36 12.04
#